data_AF-A0A969D5G5-F1
#
_entry.id   AF-A0A969D5G5-F1
#
_cell.length_a   1.000
_cell.length_b   1.000
_cell.length_c   1.000
_cell.angle_alpha   90.00
_cell.angle_beta   90.00
_cell.angle_gamma   90.00
#
_symmetry.space_group_name_H-M   'P 1'
#
loop_
_entity.id
_entity.type
_entity.pdbx_description
1 polymer ?
#
loop_
_entity_poly.entity_id
_entity_poly.type
_entity_poly.pdbx_seq_one_letter_code
_entity_poly.pdbx_strand_id
1 'polypeptide(L)'
;DIILGKRFGKLTNYLMIDIDINSPFHPRNGGIEQILAAMESLGLCRFLLIRSSTSGGIHIYFPLAEPVSSWAIACAAHAALTAAGITIAGGICELFPNKKAFNAEHNGHRLPLQDGSFILDNDFQCIGNSKTAFLRQWQLCAANQGDQQLGEARLEKPKPVPKPVSLGALPPIAWSDKGQSNDIMRQLVNYGDAVMGHKTIPSLSDWIMAIAPQLPGFHQFASAESRNDLTRRNWAYRWAKSHFKAGRLYAAQSSANHNATVAAEALERLLIALEKLVVVGELGIKKLWHLLSDISKELFGVGFGWKLFQKHRVLILEKVGSSRNVGLSNGSGEGKKLFSPEVVTPGIPEAEKGAKKHLPELSTARWVTPIKNAGLSASTPPFRQAEFRG
;
A
#
# COMPACT_ATOMS: atom_id res chain seq x y z
N ASP A 1 -36.43 26.58 -0.19
CA ASP A 1 -36.70 25.25 -0.80
C ASP A 1 -35.96 24.13 -0.11
N ILE A 2 -36.56 22.94 -0.05
CA ILE A 2 -35.98 21.75 0.56
C ILE A 2 -35.15 21.02 -0.51
N ILE A 3 -33.87 20.78 -0.23
CA ILE A 3 -32.99 19.94 -1.08
C ILE A 3 -32.93 18.53 -0.49
N LEU A 4 -33.30 17.55 -1.30
CA LEU A 4 -33.23 16.13 -1.00
C LEU A 4 -31.89 15.56 -1.47
N GLY A 5 -31.17 14.92 -0.55
CA GLY A 5 -29.92 14.22 -0.83
C GLY A 5 -30.06 12.71 -0.68
N LYS A 6 -29.21 11.95 -1.37
CA LYS A 6 -29.07 10.50 -1.21
C LYS A 6 -27.64 10.13 -0.87
N ARG A 7 -27.49 9.32 0.18
CA ARG A 7 -26.24 8.61 0.52
C ARG A 7 -26.33 7.16 0.07
N PHE A 8 -25.16 6.53 -0.06
CA PHE A 8 -25.04 5.14 -0.50
C PHE A 8 -24.86 4.19 0.68
N GLY A 9 -25.61 3.08 0.66
CA GLY A 9 -25.41 1.95 1.55
C GLY A 9 -24.31 1.01 1.05
N LYS A 10 -24.36 -0.25 1.48
CA LYS A 10 -23.40 -1.29 1.04
C LYS A 10 -23.52 -1.63 -0.44
N LEU A 11 -24.74 -1.57 -0.97
CA LEU A 11 -25.04 -1.83 -2.38
C LEU A 11 -25.61 -0.57 -3.04
N THR A 12 -25.37 -0.44 -4.34
CA THR A 12 -25.91 0.62 -5.20
C THR A 12 -26.26 0.05 -6.58
N ASN A 13 -27.18 0.70 -7.28
CA ASN A 13 -27.57 0.37 -8.66
C ASN A 13 -27.14 1.47 -9.65
N TYR A 14 -26.18 2.31 -9.27
CA TYR A 14 -25.58 3.31 -10.15
C TYR A 14 -24.25 3.81 -9.60
N LEU A 15 -23.44 4.33 -10.53
CA LEU A 15 -22.40 5.31 -10.27
C LEU A 15 -22.90 6.69 -10.74
N MET A 16 -22.49 7.75 -10.05
CA MET A 16 -22.68 9.12 -10.51
C MET A 16 -21.37 9.89 -10.38
N ILE A 17 -21.07 10.71 -11.39
CA ILE A 17 -19.97 11.66 -11.38
C ILE A 17 -20.54 13.08 -11.36
N ASP A 18 -20.07 13.91 -10.44
CA ASP A 18 -20.42 15.33 -10.38
C ASP A 18 -19.27 16.19 -10.90
N ILE A 19 -19.60 17.11 -11.80
CA ILE A 19 -18.67 17.99 -12.50
C ILE A 19 -19.20 19.41 -12.38
N ASP A 20 -18.49 20.24 -11.61
CA ASP A 20 -18.82 21.65 -11.48
C ASP A 20 -18.60 22.42 -12.78
N ILE A 21 -19.34 23.53 -12.96
CA ILE A 21 -19.27 24.39 -14.14
C ILE A 21 -17.85 24.90 -14.44
N ASN A 22 -17.04 25.12 -13.40
CA ASN A 22 -15.67 25.63 -13.50
C ASN A 22 -14.63 24.51 -13.59
N SER A 23 -15.06 23.24 -13.57
CA SER A 23 -14.15 22.11 -13.69
C SER A 23 -13.47 22.11 -15.06
N PRO A 24 -12.17 21.79 -15.17
CA PRO A 24 -11.52 21.57 -16.46
C PRO A 24 -12.21 20.45 -17.28
N PHE A 25 -12.95 19.55 -16.62
CA PHE A 25 -13.66 18.46 -17.26
C PHE A 25 -15.11 18.79 -17.64
N HIS A 26 -15.57 20.01 -17.37
CA HIS A 26 -16.88 20.46 -17.80
C HIS A 26 -16.92 20.54 -19.35
N PRO A 27 -18.03 20.19 -20.03
CA PRO A 27 -18.14 20.25 -21.49
C PRO A 27 -17.78 21.60 -22.10
N ARG A 28 -18.08 22.70 -21.41
CA ARG A 28 -17.69 24.07 -21.82
C ARG A 28 -16.18 24.27 -21.93
N ASN A 29 -15.41 23.44 -21.23
CA ASN A 29 -13.96 23.46 -21.21
C ASN A 29 -13.36 22.29 -22.02
N GLY A 30 -14.19 21.46 -22.67
CA GLY A 30 -13.77 20.38 -23.57
C GLY A 30 -13.28 19.09 -22.92
N GLY A 31 -13.36 18.93 -21.60
CA GLY A 31 -12.73 17.79 -20.90
C GLY A 31 -13.62 16.60 -20.57
N ILE A 32 -14.93 16.63 -20.89
CA ILE A 32 -15.86 15.57 -20.48
C ILE A 32 -15.61 14.24 -21.18
N GLU A 33 -15.16 14.26 -22.44
CA GLU A 33 -14.88 13.05 -23.24
C GLU A 33 -13.85 12.13 -22.57
N GLN A 34 -12.88 12.71 -21.85
CA GLN A 34 -11.88 11.94 -21.12
C GLN A 34 -12.51 11.14 -19.97
N ILE A 35 -13.51 11.71 -19.29
CA ILE A 35 -14.28 11.02 -18.25
C ILE A 35 -15.11 9.89 -18.87
N LEU A 36 -15.80 10.18 -19.97
CA LEU A 36 -16.65 9.20 -20.65
C LEU A 36 -15.83 8.01 -21.17
N ALA A 37 -14.70 8.26 -21.82
CA ALA A 37 -13.79 7.20 -22.29
C ALA A 37 -13.24 6.34 -21.14
N ALA A 38 -12.89 6.96 -20.00
CA ALA A 38 -12.44 6.23 -18.81
C ALA A 38 -13.54 5.33 -18.24
N MET A 39 -14.79 5.80 -18.20
CA MET A 39 -15.94 5.01 -17.74
C MET A 39 -16.33 3.92 -18.71
N GLU A 40 -16.25 4.17 -20.02
CA GLU A 40 -16.46 3.18 -21.06
C GLU A 40 -15.45 2.03 -20.93
N SER A 41 -14.17 2.32 -20.66
CA SER A 41 -13.15 1.28 -20.42
C SER A 41 -13.44 0.40 -19.21
N LEU A 42 -14.26 0.88 -18.27
CA LEU A 42 -14.71 0.14 -17.09
C LEU A 42 -15.99 -0.69 -17.37
N GLY A 43 -16.55 -0.59 -18.58
CA GLY A 43 -17.82 -1.20 -18.97
C GLY A 43 -19.06 -0.32 -18.70
N LEU A 44 -18.87 0.94 -18.33
CA LEU A 44 -19.96 1.91 -18.09
C LEU A 44 -20.20 2.74 -19.36
N CYS A 45 -20.77 2.10 -20.37
CA CYS A 45 -20.93 2.65 -21.73
C CYS A 45 -22.17 3.52 -21.92
N ARG A 46 -23.15 3.44 -21.02
CA ARG A 46 -24.42 4.18 -21.11
C ARG A 46 -24.63 5.05 -19.91
N PHE A 47 -25.05 6.29 -20.15
CA PHE A 47 -25.18 7.30 -19.12
C PHE A 47 -26.33 8.27 -19.38
N LEU A 48 -26.76 8.95 -18.30
CA LEU A 48 -27.69 10.07 -18.35
C LEU A 48 -26.98 11.32 -17.89
N LEU A 49 -27.11 12.39 -18.67
CA LEU A 49 -26.59 13.70 -18.33
C LEU A 49 -27.70 14.53 -17.68
N ILE A 50 -27.39 15.09 -16.50
CA ILE A 50 -28.31 15.91 -15.73
C ILE A 50 -27.59 17.19 -15.35
N ARG A 51 -28.18 18.35 -15.62
CA ARG A 51 -27.75 19.59 -14.97
C ARG A 51 -28.05 19.50 -13.48
N SER A 52 -27.05 19.66 -12.62
CA SER A 52 -27.16 19.46 -11.18
C SER A 52 -27.91 20.59 -10.47
N SER A 53 -27.79 21.82 -10.96
CA SER A 53 -28.44 23.02 -10.40
C SER A 53 -28.46 24.21 -11.37
N THR A 54 -28.96 25.36 -10.92
CA THR A 54 -28.94 26.62 -11.67
C THR A 54 -27.53 27.13 -11.97
N SER A 55 -26.51 26.70 -11.22
CA SER A 55 -25.11 27.06 -11.50
C SER A 55 -24.57 26.43 -12.78
N GLY A 56 -25.24 25.40 -13.33
CA GLY A 56 -24.83 24.77 -14.57
C GLY A 56 -23.86 23.60 -14.42
N GLY A 57 -23.55 23.14 -13.21
CA GLY A 57 -22.84 21.88 -13.00
C GLY A 57 -23.60 20.67 -13.56
N ILE A 58 -22.90 19.54 -13.74
CA ILE A 58 -23.42 18.35 -14.42
C ILE A 58 -23.22 17.12 -13.54
N HIS A 59 -24.28 16.35 -13.36
CA HIS A 59 -24.23 14.97 -12.92
C HIS A 59 -24.29 14.03 -14.12
N ILE A 60 -23.36 13.08 -14.18
CA ILE A 60 -23.36 11.97 -15.12
C ILE A 60 -23.75 10.71 -14.35
N TYR A 61 -24.94 10.17 -14.62
CA TYR A 61 -25.41 8.92 -14.01
C TYR A 61 -25.09 7.74 -14.91
N PHE A 62 -24.55 6.66 -14.34
CA PHE A 62 -24.36 5.37 -14.97
C PHE A 62 -25.23 4.32 -14.25
N PRO A 63 -26.49 4.15 -14.67
CA PRO A 63 -27.40 3.14 -14.10
C PRO A 63 -26.89 1.72 -14.33
N LEU A 64 -27.14 0.83 -13.38
CA LEU A 64 -26.76 -0.58 -13.43
C LEU A 64 -28.01 -1.45 -13.36
N ALA A 65 -28.07 -2.52 -14.16
CA ALA A 65 -29.16 -3.48 -14.12
C ALA A 65 -29.25 -4.17 -12.75
N GLU A 66 -28.10 -4.61 -12.23
CA GLU A 66 -28.01 -5.32 -10.96
C GLU A 66 -27.32 -4.49 -9.86
N PRO A 67 -27.75 -4.62 -8.59
CA PRO A 67 -27.07 -4.00 -7.47
C PRO A 67 -25.61 -4.48 -7.31
N VAL A 68 -24.71 -3.55 -7.04
CA VAL A 68 -23.27 -3.80 -6.88
C VAL A 68 -22.76 -3.25 -5.57
N SER A 69 -21.59 -3.71 -5.13
CA SER A 69 -20.92 -3.12 -3.97
C SER A 69 -20.55 -1.66 -4.23
N SER A 70 -21.11 -0.75 -3.43
CA SER A 70 -20.83 0.69 -3.51
C SER A 70 -19.34 0.99 -3.34
N TRP A 71 -18.66 0.23 -2.48
CA TRP A 71 -17.24 0.38 -2.25
C TRP A 71 -16.40 -0.11 -3.44
N ALA A 72 -16.76 -1.27 -4.02
CA ALA A 72 -16.01 -1.83 -5.14
C ALA A 72 -16.11 -0.94 -6.38
N ILE A 73 -17.32 -0.47 -6.73
CA ILE A 73 -17.50 0.42 -7.89
C ILE A 73 -16.83 1.77 -7.66
N ALA A 74 -16.86 2.32 -6.44
CA ALA A 74 -16.12 3.54 -6.12
C ALA A 74 -14.61 3.37 -6.31
N CYS A 75 -14.04 2.23 -5.88
CA CYS A 75 -12.63 1.93 -6.06
C CYS A 75 -12.26 1.78 -7.55
N ALA A 76 -13.07 1.05 -8.31
CA ALA A 76 -12.82 0.79 -9.72
C ALA A 76 -12.93 2.07 -10.55
N ALA A 77 -14.00 2.86 -10.36
CA ALA A 77 -14.18 4.14 -11.05
C ALA A 77 -13.05 5.12 -10.71
N HIS A 78 -12.67 5.22 -9.44
CA HIS A 78 -11.55 6.07 -9.04
C HIS A 78 -10.25 5.63 -9.69
N ALA A 79 -9.96 4.32 -9.76
CA ALA A 79 -8.78 3.81 -10.41
C ALA A 79 -8.77 4.12 -11.91
N ALA A 80 -9.90 3.91 -12.60
CA ALA A 80 -10.06 4.20 -14.03
C ALA A 80 -9.84 5.69 -14.34
N LEU A 81 -10.49 6.60 -13.60
CA LEU A 81 -10.31 8.04 -13.78
C LEU A 81 -8.86 8.49 -13.48
N THR A 82 -8.26 7.96 -12.42
CA THR A 82 -6.86 8.28 -12.07
C THR A 82 -5.90 7.78 -13.16
N ALA A 83 -6.14 6.60 -13.73
CA ALA A 83 -5.34 6.05 -14.83
C ALA A 83 -5.46 6.91 -16.11
N ALA A 84 -6.63 7.51 -16.34
CA ALA A 84 -6.86 8.46 -17.41
C ALA A 84 -6.27 9.87 -17.14
N GLY A 85 -5.62 10.09 -16.00
CA GLY A 85 -5.03 11.39 -15.63
C GLY A 85 -6.02 12.41 -15.07
N ILE A 86 -7.23 11.97 -14.70
CA ILE A 86 -8.28 12.84 -14.17
C ILE A 86 -8.07 13.05 -12.66
N THR A 87 -8.10 14.31 -12.25
CA THR A 87 -7.99 14.69 -10.83
C THR A 87 -9.36 14.60 -10.17
N ILE A 88 -9.50 13.68 -9.23
CA ILE A 88 -10.73 13.48 -8.44
C ILE A 88 -10.62 14.35 -7.18
N ALA A 89 -11.36 15.44 -7.15
CA ALA A 89 -11.37 16.40 -6.05
C ALA A 89 -12.68 17.18 -6.01
N GLY A 90 -12.97 17.75 -4.84
CA GLY A 90 -14.13 18.61 -4.63
C GLY A 90 -14.12 19.78 -5.60
N GLY A 91 -15.25 20.03 -6.28
CA GLY A 91 -15.41 21.08 -7.28
C GLY A 91 -14.65 20.89 -8.60
N ILE A 92 -14.07 19.70 -8.83
CA ILE A 92 -13.43 19.33 -10.11
C ILE A 92 -14.16 18.11 -10.69
N CYS A 93 -14.07 16.98 -10.02
CA CYS A 93 -14.66 15.72 -10.46
C CYS A 93 -14.89 14.88 -9.21
N GLU A 94 -16.14 14.74 -8.79
CA GLU A 94 -16.51 14.01 -7.58
C GLU A 94 -17.24 12.71 -7.92
N LEU A 95 -16.92 11.64 -7.18
CA LEU A 95 -17.50 10.31 -7.38
C LEU A 95 -18.55 9.98 -6.34
N PHE A 96 -19.64 9.35 -6.79
CA PHE A 96 -20.75 8.96 -5.94
C PHE A 96 -21.25 7.58 -6.37
N PRO A 97 -20.93 6.51 -5.61
CA PRO A 97 -20.22 6.51 -4.32
C PRO A 97 -18.74 6.94 -4.42
N ASN A 98 -18.22 7.59 -3.36
CA ASN A 98 -16.80 7.97 -3.24
C ASN A 98 -15.95 6.92 -2.51
N LYS A 99 -14.61 7.00 -2.67
CA LYS A 99 -13.68 6.30 -1.78
C LYS A 99 -13.67 6.95 -0.38
N LYS A 100 -14.52 6.44 0.50
CA LYS A 100 -14.55 6.73 1.94
C LYS A 100 -13.49 5.99 2.77
N ALA A 101 -13.18 6.51 3.95
CA ALA A 101 -12.36 5.82 4.94
C ALA A 101 -13.11 4.64 5.60
N PHE A 102 -12.38 3.76 6.30
CA PHE A 102 -12.97 2.70 7.11
C PHE A 102 -13.94 3.29 8.14
N ASN A 103 -15.15 2.72 8.25
CA ASN A 103 -16.28 3.22 9.05
C ASN A 103 -16.85 4.61 8.72
N ALA A 104 -16.33 5.32 7.72
CA ALA A 104 -17.00 6.53 7.22
C ALA A 104 -18.23 6.14 6.39
N GLU A 105 -19.14 7.08 6.17
CA GLU A 105 -20.23 6.95 5.19
C GLU A 105 -19.79 7.44 3.81
N HIS A 106 -20.47 6.98 2.76
CA HIS A 106 -20.29 7.60 1.45
C HIS A 106 -20.87 9.01 1.47
N ASN A 107 -20.27 9.91 0.69
CA ASN A 107 -20.79 11.25 0.48
C ASN A 107 -22.21 11.18 -0.09
N GLY A 108 -23.04 12.12 0.32
CA GLY A 108 -24.38 12.28 -0.22
C GLY A 108 -24.36 13.20 -1.43
N HIS A 109 -25.16 12.89 -2.45
CA HIS A 109 -25.36 13.78 -3.58
C HIS A 109 -26.81 14.28 -3.64
N ARG A 110 -27.02 15.40 -4.32
CA ARG A 110 -28.36 15.92 -4.61
C ARG A 110 -29.10 14.98 -5.57
N LEU A 111 -30.36 14.65 -5.29
CA LEU A 111 -31.20 13.88 -6.22
C LEU A 111 -31.48 14.68 -7.52
N PRO A 112 -31.61 14.02 -8.67
CA PRO A 112 -31.86 14.69 -9.95
C PRO A 112 -33.27 15.28 -10.00
N LEU A 113 -33.49 16.23 -10.92
CA LEU A 113 -34.79 16.87 -11.23
C LEU A 113 -35.41 17.67 -10.08
N GLN A 114 -34.61 18.04 -9.10
CA GLN A 114 -34.96 19.08 -8.12
C GLN A 114 -34.83 20.47 -8.76
N ASP A 115 -35.18 21.52 -8.03
CA ASP A 115 -35.17 22.88 -8.59
C ASP A 115 -33.84 23.26 -9.26
N GLY A 116 -33.91 23.83 -10.47
CA GLY A 116 -32.75 24.10 -11.32
C GLY A 116 -32.09 22.89 -12.01
N SER A 117 -32.54 21.65 -11.76
CA SER A 117 -32.01 20.42 -12.35
C SER A 117 -32.84 19.92 -13.52
N PHE A 118 -32.18 19.60 -14.63
CA PHE A 118 -32.80 19.22 -15.90
C PHE A 118 -32.04 18.08 -16.55
N ILE A 119 -32.75 17.24 -17.28
CA ILE A 119 -32.18 16.25 -18.19
C ILE A 119 -31.53 17.01 -19.35
N LEU A 120 -30.35 16.54 -19.75
CA LEU A 120 -29.59 17.07 -20.87
C LEU A 120 -29.59 16.07 -22.04
N ASP A 121 -29.51 16.58 -23.26
CA ASP A 121 -29.14 15.80 -24.43
C ASP A 121 -27.60 15.69 -24.59
N ASN A 122 -27.17 15.08 -25.69
CA ASN A 122 -25.75 14.89 -25.99
C ASN A 122 -25.01 16.20 -26.30
N ASP A 123 -25.74 17.27 -26.66
CA ASP A 123 -25.21 18.62 -26.89
C ASP A 123 -25.25 19.48 -25.62
N PHE A 124 -25.49 18.83 -24.46
CA PHE A 124 -25.60 19.43 -23.13
C PHE A 124 -26.71 20.48 -23.00
N GLN A 125 -27.72 20.44 -23.89
CA GLN A 125 -28.88 21.31 -23.85
C GLN A 125 -29.97 20.73 -22.96
N CYS A 126 -30.69 21.60 -22.25
CA CYS A 126 -31.76 21.18 -21.36
C CYS A 126 -32.99 20.73 -22.16
N ILE A 127 -33.36 19.45 -22.04
CA ILE A 127 -34.53 18.89 -22.73
C ILE A 127 -35.77 18.77 -21.83
N GLY A 128 -35.63 18.95 -20.51
CA GLY A 128 -36.75 19.01 -19.57
C GLY A 128 -36.45 18.37 -18.22
N ASN A 129 -37.46 18.26 -17.36
CA ASN A 129 -37.33 17.71 -15.99
C ASN A 129 -38.39 16.63 -15.68
N SER A 130 -38.87 15.93 -16.71
CA SER A 130 -39.90 14.89 -16.56
C SER A 130 -39.34 13.64 -15.86
N LYS A 131 -39.94 13.29 -14.71
CA LYS A 131 -39.61 12.05 -13.97
C LYS A 131 -39.81 10.80 -14.84
N THR A 132 -40.85 10.77 -15.66
CA THR A 132 -41.12 9.65 -16.57
C THR A 132 -40.04 9.51 -17.64
N ALA A 133 -39.58 10.62 -18.22
CA ALA A 133 -38.49 10.61 -19.18
C ALA A 133 -37.19 10.13 -18.54
N PHE A 134 -36.88 10.60 -17.33
CA PHE A 134 -35.72 10.16 -16.56
C PHE A 134 -35.76 8.66 -16.26
N LEU A 135 -36.87 8.13 -15.76
CA LEU A 135 -37.00 6.70 -15.45
C LEU A 135 -36.86 5.83 -16.70
N ARG A 136 -37.43 6.26 -17.83
CA ARG A 136 -37.28 5.56 -19.12
C ARG A 136 -35.82 5.52 -19.56
N GLN A 137 -35.13 6.66 -19.54
CA GLN A 137 -33.70 6.72 -19.89
C GLN A 137 -32.85 5.90 -18.91
N TRP A 138 -33.18 5.92 -17.62
CA TRP A 138 -32.50 5.15 -16.59
C TRP A 138 -32.55 3.66 -16.89
N GLN A 139 -33.73 3.13 -17.20
CA GLN A 139 -33.95 1.73 -17.56
C GLN A 139 -33.20 1.37 -18.84
N LEU A 140 -33.25 2.23 -19.87
CA LEU A 140 -32.52 2.02 -21.11
C LEU A 140 -31.00 1.96 -20.88
N CYS A 141 -30.44 2.86 -20.08
CA CYS A 141 -29.01 2.85 -19.78
C CYS A 141 -28.62 1.63 -18.96
N ALA A 142 -29.41 1.28 -17.94
CA ALA A 142 -29.15 0.12 -17.08
C ALA A 142 -29.12 -1.19 -17.88
N ALA A 143 -30.03 -1.35 -18.84
CA ALA A 143 -30.14 -2.56 -19.66
C ALA A 143 -29.05 -2.69 -20.75
N ASN A 144 -28.24 -1.64 -20.98
CA ASN A 144 -27.29 -1.58 -22.10
C ASN A 144 -25.86 -1.26 -21.62
N GLN A 145 -25.50 -1.63 -20.40
CA GLN A 145 -24.11 -1.54 -19.93
C GLN A 145 -23.23 -2.68 -20.49
N GLY A 146 -21.91 -2.49 -20.48
CA GLY A 146 -20.93 -3.49 -20.88
C GLY A 146 -20.71 -4.53 -19.78
N ASP A 147 -21.68 -5.43 -19.56
CA ASP A 147 -21.74 -6.32 -18.39
C ASP A 147 -20.50 -7.23 -18.22
N GLN A 148 -19.86 -7.65 -19.31
CA GLN A 148 -18.66 -8.50 -19.26
C GLN A 148 -17.44 -7.75 -18.69
N GLN A 149 -17.15 -6.56 -19.19
CA GLN A 149 -16.02 -5.72 -18.75
C GLN A 149 -16.21 -5.24 -17.31
N LEU A 150 -17.47 -4.93 -16.96
CA LEU A 150 -17.84 -4.51 -15.62
C LEU A 150 -17.72 -5.66 -14.60
N GLY A 151 -17.97 -6.90 -15.01
CA GLY A 151 -17.76 -8.10 -14.19
C GLY A 151 -16.28 -8.37 -13.92
N GLU A 152 -15.43 -8.30 -14.95
CA GLU A 152 -13.98 -8.51 -14.85
C GLU A 152 -13.32 -7.45 -13.96
N ALA A 153 -13.64 -6.17 -14.14
CA ALA A 153 -13.10 -5.07 -13.34
C ALA A 153 -13.51 -5.13 -11.85
N ARG A 154 -14.61 -5.82 -11.51
CA ARG A 154 -15.04 -6.06 -10.11
C ARG A 154 -14.29 -7.21 -9.44
N LEU A 155 -13.91 -8.22 -10.22
CA LEU A 155 -13.22 -9.42 -9.74
C LEU A 155 -11.71 -9.23 -9.64
N GLU A 156 -11.17 -8.31 -10.44
CA GLU A 156 -9.83 -7.82 -10.24
C GLU A 156 -9.75 -7.11 -8.87
N LYS A 157 -9.25 -7.84 -7.86
CA LYS A 157 -8.56 -7.20 -6.73
C LYS A 157 -7.61 -6.19 -7.37
N PRO A 158 -7.55 -4.93 -6.90
CA PRO A 158 -6.65 -3.95 -7.47
C PRO A 158 -5.26 -4.56 -7.43
N LYS A 159 -4.79 -5.06 -8.58
CA LYS A 159 -3.40 -5.44 -8.73
C LYS A 159 -2.68 -4.12 -8.51
N PRO A 160 -1.71 -4.04 -7.59
CA PRO A 160 -0.83 -2.89 -7.59
C PRO A 160 -0.22 -2.89 -8.98
N VAL A 161 -0.68 -2.00 -9.85
CA VAL A 161 -0.02 -1.77 -11.13
C VAL A 161 1.37 -1.34 -10.72
N PRO A 162 2.41 -2.14 -10.99
CA PRO A 162 3.76 -1.69 -10.75
C PRO A 162 3.98 -0.63 -11.83
N LYS A 163 3.74 0.63 -11.51
CA LYS A 163 4.37 1.70 -12.25
C LYS A 163 5.85 1.56 -11.92
N PRO A 164 6.75 1.33 -12.89
CA PRO A 164 8.16 1.62 -12.67
C PRO A 164 8.25 3.15 -12.61
N VAL A 165 7.99 3.71 -11.43
CA VAL A 165 8.25 5.12 -11.17
C VAL A 165 9.71 5.21 -10.75
N SER A 166 10.47 5.98 -11.52
CA SER A 166 11.84 6.35 -11.18
C SER A 166 11.96 6.76 -9.72
N LEU A 167 13.08 6.40 -9.11
CA LEU A 167 13.53 6.68 -7.73
C LEU A 167 13.62 8.18 -7.36
N GLY A 168 12.88 9.08 -8.02
CA GLY A 168 12.91 10.53 -7.81
C GLY A 168 11.57 11.27 -7.95
N ALA A 169 10.44 10.60 -8.22
CA ALA A 169 9.14 11.28 -8.25
C ALA A 169 8.46 11.19 -6.87
N LEU A 170 8.10 12.34 -6.30
CA LEU A 170 7.33 12.42 -5.06
C LEU A 170 5.96 11.74 -5.24
N PRO A 171 5.41 11.13 -4.18
CA PRO A 171 4.06 10.58 -4.26
C PRO A 171 3.05 11.71 -4.56
N PRO A 172 1.92 11.42 -5.22
CA PRO A 172 0.88 12.40 -5.53
C PRO A 172 0.05 12.74 -4.27
N ILE A 173 0.75 13.16 -3.22
CA ILE A 173 0.22 13.51 -1.90
C ILE A 173 0.71 14.94 -1.63
N ALA A 174 -0.21 15.82 -1.23
CA ALA A 174 0.10 17.20 -0.91
C ALA A 174 -0.62 17.61 0.37
N TRP A 175 0.00 18.52 1.12
CA TRP A 175 -0.67 19.24 2.18
C TRP A 175 -1.42 20.41 1.54
N SER A 176 -2.74 20.43 1.65
CA SER A 176 -3.58 21.47 1.08
C SER A 176 -4.24 22.37 2.13
N ASP A 177 -4.33 21.89 3.38
CA ASP A 177 -4.88 22.66 4.49
C ASP A 177 -4.32 22.22 5.85
N LYS A 178 -4.52 23.04 6.88
CA LYS A 178 -4.19 22.73 8.27
C LYS A 178 -5.06 21.58 8.79
N GLY A 179 -4.52 20.80 9.74
CA GLY A 179 -5.25 19.70 10.38
C GLY A 179 -5.23 18.37 9.62
N GLN A 180 -4.57 18.30 8.45
CA GLN A 180 -4.49 17.09 7.62
C GLN A 180 -3.44 16.07 8.05
N SER A 181 -2.65 16.37 9.09
CA SER A 181 -1.48 15.57 9.52
C SER A 181 -1.72 14.07 9.61
N ASN A 182 -2.83 13.63 10.22
CA ASN A 182 -3.14 12.20 10.35
C ASN A 182 -3.58 11.57 9.03
N ASP A 183 -4.29 12.32 8.18
CA ASP A 183 -4.69 11.82 6.87
C ASP A 183 -3.48 11.66 5.95
N ILE A 184 -2.58 12.64 5.91
CA ILE A 184 -1.33 12.58 5.14
C ILE A 184 -0.47 11.38 5.59
N MET A 185 -0.31 11.17 6.90
CA MET A 185 0.44 10.01 7.40
C MET A 185 -0.21 8.68 7.02
N ARG A 186 -1.54 8.60 7.05
CA ARG A 186 -2.29 7.43 6.55
C ARG A 186 -2.06 7.20 5.06
N GLN A 187 -2.11 8.26 4.25
CA GLN A 187 -1.84 8.17 2.81
C GLN A 187 -0.40 7.70 2.56
N LEU A 188 0.57 8.24 3.29
CA LEU A 188 1.98 7.88 3.19
C LEU A 188 2.25 6.41 3.55
N VAL A 189 1.73 5.88 4.67
CA VAL A 189 1.94 4.46 5.01
C VAL A 189 1.31 3.53 3.95
N ASN A 190 0.13 3.88 3.43
CA ASN A 190 -0.53 3.11 2.39
C ASN A 190 0.26 3.13 1.07
N TYR A 191 0.72 4.31 0.66
CA TYR A 191 1.49 4.47 -0.58
C TYR A 191 2.86 3.79 -0.48
N GLY A 192 3.57 3.98 0.63
CA GLY A 192 4.89 3.39 0.86
C GLY A 192 4.85 1.85 0.85
N ASP A 193 3.81 1.25 1.45
CA ASP A 193 3.63 -0.20 1.43
C ASP A 193 3.14 -0.72 0.06
N ALA A 194 2.03 -0.18 -0.45
CA ALA A 194 1.34 -0.74 -1.61
C ALA A 194 2.00 -0.38 -2.95
N VAL A 195 2.64 0.80 -3.03
CA VAL A 195 3.21 1.33 -4.29
C VAL A 195 4.73 1.27 -4.27
N MET A 196 5.37 1.72 -3.19
CA MET A 196 6.84 1.72 -3.10
C MET A 196 7.44 0.40 -2.59
N GLY A 197 6.59 -0.54 -2.12
CA GLY A 197 7.02 -1.87 -1.73
C GLY A 197 7.78 -1.94 -0.40
N HIS A 198 7.69 -0.92 0.46
CA HIS A 198 8.31 -0.96 1.77
C HIS A 198 7.54 -1.90 2.71
N LYS A 199 8.01 -3.14 2.87
CA LYS A 199 7.33 -4.20 3.65
C LYS A 199 7.77 -4.37 5.10
N THR A 200 8.71 -3.55 5.58
CA THR A 200 9.20 -3.60 6.96
C THR A 200 9.00 -2.26 7.65
N ILE A 201 8.81 -2.28 8.98
CA ILE A 201 8.63 -1.06 9.78
C ILE A 201 9.79 -0.08 9.59
N PRO A 202 11.08 -0.50 9.68
CA PRO A 202 12.19 0.44 9.48
C PRO A 202 12.18 1.03 8.08
N SER A 203 12.07 0.20 7.04
CA SER A 203 12.10 0.66 5.66
C SER A 203 10.97 1.64 5.34
N LEU A 204 9.74 1.36 5.79
CA LEU A 204 8.60 2.25 5.57
C LEU A 204 8.74 3.55 6.39
N SER A 205 9.19 3.44 7.64
CA SER A 205 9.42 4.61 8.51
C SER A 205 10.46 5.55 7.92
N ASP A 206 11.61 5.03 7.48
CA ASP A 206 12.71 5.81 6.92
C ASP A 206 12.29 6.51 5.63
N TRP A 207 11.55 5.81 4.77
CA TRP A 207 10.98 6.40 3.56
C TRP A 207 10.00 7.54 3.89
N ILE A 208 9.10 7.35 4.87
CA ILE A 208 8.17 8.42 5.30
C ILE A 208 8.93 9.63 5.83
N MET A 209 9.97 9.42 6.65
CA MET A 209 10.78 10.52 7.18
C MET A 209 11.50 11.30 6.07
N ALA A 210 11.96 10.61 5.02
CA ALA A 210 12.61 11.24 3.88
C ALA A 210 11.60 12.01 3.01
N ILE A 211 10.41 11.45 2.77
CA ILE A 211 9.45 11.97 1.78
C ILE A 211 8.51 13.02 2.35
N ALA A 212 8.02 12.86 3.58
CA ALA A 212 7.03 13.78 4.15
C ALA A 212 7.42 15.27 4.11
N PRO A 213 8.69 15.66 4.36
CA PRO A 213 9.12 17.06 4.28
C PRO A 213 9.18 17.62 2.85
N GLN A 214 9.32 16.74 1.86
CA GLN A 214 9.44 17.12 0.45
C GLN A 214 8.06 17.31 -0.22
N LEU A 215 6.97 16.89 0.43
CA LEU A 215 5.64 17.00 -0.13
C LEU A 215 5.22 18.48 -0.28
N PRO A 216 4.50 18.83 -1.37
CA PRO A 216 3.95 20.16 -1.55
C PRO A 216 3.12 20.59 -0.33
N GLY A 217 3.29 21.85 0.09
CA GLY A 217 2.54 22.45 1.19
C GLY A 217 2.99 22.03 2.61
N PHE A 218 3.97 21.12 2.77
CA PHE A 218 4.43 20.67 4.09
C PHE A 218 4.81 21.84 5.00
N HIS A 219 5.65 22.77 4.52
CA HIS A 219 6.08 23.92 5.32
C HIS A 219 4.97 24.94 5.58
N GLN A 220 3.94 24.98 4.74
CA GLN A 220 2.83 25.94 4.82
C GLN A 220 1.71 25.47 5.75
N PHE A 221 1.37 24.19 5.70
CA PHE A 221 0.17 23.65 6.35
C PHE A 221 0.48 22.69 7.50
N ALA A 222 1.66 22.06 7.54
CA ALA A 222 2.04 21.21 8.67
C ALA A 222 2.30 22.06 9.92
N SER A 223 1.62 21.69 11.02
CA SER A 223 1.83 22.37 12.30
C SER A 223 3.27 22.23 12.78
N ALA A 224 3.71 23.14 13.66
CA ALA A 224 5.01 23.03 14.30
C ALA A 224 5.17 21.69 15.04
N GLU A 225 4.09 21.20 15.66
CA GLU A 225 4.08 19.88 16.30
C GLU A 225 4.26 18.75 15.29
N SER A 226 3.54 18.74 14.17
CA SER A 226 3.69 17.67 13.16
C SER A 226 5.10 17.63 12.57
N ARG A 227 5.71 18.80 12.33
CA ARG A 227 7.11 18.90 11.89
C ARG A 227 8.08 18.34 12.92
N ASN A 228 7.86 18.64 14.21
CA ASN A 228 8.66 18.11 15.31
C ASN A 228 8.44 16.61 15.54
N ASP A 229 7.20 16.12 15.41
CA ASP A 229 6.85 14.72 15.64
C ASP A 229 7.51 13.80 14.60
N LEU A 230 7.63 14.28 13.36
CA LEU A 230 8.33 13.58 12.29
C LEU A 230 9.80 13.28 12.64
N THR A 231 10.45 14.20 13.37
CA THR A 231 11.89 14.12 13.68
C THR A 231 12.21 13.65 15.10
N ARG A 232 11.35 13.92 16.09
CA ARG A 232 11.65 13.70 17.52
C ARG A 232 10.87 12.56 18.17
N ARG A 233 9.67 12.23 17.68
CA ARG A 233 8.76 11.33 18.40
C ARG A 233 8.52 10.00 17.69
N ASN A 234 9.45 9.58 16.82
CA ASN A 234 9.35 8.34 16.05
C ASN A 234 7.97 8.17 15.40
N TRP A 235 7.39 9.27 14.91
CA TRP A 235 6.00 9.29 14.48
C TRP A 235 5.79 8.41 13.24
N ALA A 236 6.70 8.49 12.27
CA ALA A 236 6.76 7.61 11.11
C ALA A 236 6.81 6.13 11.52
N TYR A 237 7.67 5.78 12.48
CA TYR A 237 7.80 4.42 13.00
C TYR A 237 6.49 3.93 13.66
N ARG A 238 5.86 4.77 14.48
CA ARG A 238 4.56 4.44 15.12
C ARG A 238 3.47 4.20 14.09
N TRP A 239 3.41 5.02 13.04
CA TRP A 239 2.47 4.85 11.93
C TRP A 239 2.74 3.56 11.14
N ALA A 240 3.99 3.29 10.76
CA ALA A 240 4.37 2.06 10.07
C ALA A 240 4.05 0.80 10.90
N LYS A 241 4.37 0.83 12.20
CA LYS A 241 4.03 -0.26 13.13
C LYS A 241 2.52 -0.48 13.24
N SER A 242 1.74 0.60 13.35
CA SER A 242 0.28 0.54 13.42
C SER A 242 -0.32 -0.03 12.13
N HIS A 243 0.17 0.42 10.98
CA HIS A 243 -0.23 -0.02 9.65
C HIS A 243 -0.09 -1.54 9.49
N PHE A 244 1.11 -2.08 9.71
CA PHE A 244 1.33 -3.52 9.58
C PHE A 244 0.60 -4.34 10.65
N LYS A 245 0.42 -3.81 11.86
CA LYS A 245 -0.40 -4.47 12.89
C LYS A 245 -1.85 -4.58 12.43
N ALA A 246 -2.43 -3.49 11.93
CA ALA A 246 -3.81 -3.48 11.44
C ALA A 246 -3.99 -4.42 10.25
N GLY A 247 -3.06 -4.41 9.28
CA GLY A 247 -3.08 -5.31 8.12
C GLY A 247 -3.08 -6.78 8.53
N ARG A 248 -2.22 -7.18 9.47
CA ARG A 248 -2.17 -8.56 10.00
C ARG A 248 -3.46 -8.96 10.71
N LEU A 249 -4.00 -8.09 11.56
CA LEU A 249 -5.26 -8.36 12.26
C LEU A 249 -6.42 -8.53 11.28
N TYR A 250 -6.51 -7.64 10.28
CA TYR A 250 -7.52 -7.71 9.25
C TYR A 250 -7.43 -9.00 8.43
N ALA A 251 -6.23 -9.37 7.98
CA ALA A 251 -6.01 -10.61 7.23
C ALA A 251 -6.42 -11.85 8.04
N ALA A 252 -6.07 -11.89 9.33
CA ALA A 252 -6.42 -13.00 10.20
C ALA A 252 -7.93 -13.08 10.50
N GLN A 253 -8.60 -11.94 10.70
CA GLN A 253 -10.04 -11.85 10.97
C GLN A 253 -10.90 -12.13 9.74
N SER A 254 -10.42 -11.76 8.56
CA SER A 254 -11.15 -11.93 7.30
C SER A 254 -10.94 -13.31 6.67
N SER A 255 -10.11 -14.17 7.27
CA SER A 255 -9.78 -15.48 6.74
C SER A 255 -10.73 -16.57 7.21
N ALA A 256 -11.02 -17.54 6.35
CA ALA A 256 -11.82 -18.73 6.70
C ALA A 256 -11.13 -19.60 7.78
N ASN A 257 -9.80 -19.57 7.86
CA ASN A 257 -9.03 -20.27 8.88
C ASN A 257 -8.01 -19.34 9.54
N HIS A 258 -8.44 -18.69 10.63
CA HIS A 258 -7.65 -17.74 11.41
C HIS A 258 -6.26 -18.29 11.79
N ASN A 259 -6.21 -19.51 12.36
CA ASN A 259 -4.99 -20.10 12.87
C ASN A 259 -3.99 -20.43 11.75
N ALA A 260 -4.48 -20.91 10.60
CA ALA A 260 -3.64 -21.18 9.45
C ALA A 260 -3.03 -19.89 8.87
N THR A 261 -3.82 -18.82 8.76
CA THR A 261 -3.36 -17.51 8.29
C THR A 261 -2.28 -16.93 9.21
N VAL A 262 -2.49 -16.97 10.53
CA VAL A 262 -1.50 -16.49 11.51
C VAL A 262 -0.22 -17.34 11.47
N ALA A 263 -0.34 -18.66 11.30
CA ALA A 263 0.83 -19.54 11.21
C ALA A 263 1.63 -19.30 9.92
N ALA A 264 0.97 -19.09 8.79
CA ALA A 264 1.62 -18.80 7.50
C ALA A 264 2.36 -17.45 7.55
N GLU A 265 1.71 -16.40 8.09
CA GLU A 265 2.32 -15.09 8.28
C GLU A 265 3.55 -15.15 9.20
N ALA A 266 3.47 -15.92 10.29
CA ALA A 266 4.59 -16.07 11.20
C ALA A 266 5.76 -16.86 10.57
N LEU A 267 5.47 -17.81 9.68
CA LEU A 267 6.48 -18.52 8.90
C LEU A 267 7.18 -17.59 7.90
N GLU A 268 6.44 -16.75 7.20
CA GLU A 268 7.01 -15.75 6.28
C GLU A 268 7.99 -14.82 7.01
N ARG A 269 7.59 -14.30 8.17
CA ARG A 269 8.48 -13.48 9.00
C ARG A 269 9.72 -14.22 9.50
N LEU A 270 9.59 -15.51 9.82
CA LEU A 270 10.73 -16.35 10.18
C LEU A 270 11.71 -16.49 9.01
N LEU A 271 11.22 -16.71 7.80
CA LEU A 271 12.05 -16.85 6.61
C LEU A 271 12.80 -15.56 6.27
N ILE A 272 12.15 -14.41 6.40
CA ILE A 272 12.80 -13.10 6.20
C ILE A 272 13.82 -12.84 7.32
N ALA A 273 13.49 -13.17 8.57
CA ALA A 273 14.45 -13.04 9.67
C ALA A 273 15.68 -13.94 9.46
N LEU A 274 15.53 -15.13 8.89
CA LEU A 274 16.64 -16.01 8.52
C LEU A 274 17.55 -15.39 7.46
N GLU A 275 16.99 -14.69 6.48
CA GLU A 275 17.78 -14.01 5.44
C GLU A 275 18.58 -12.83 5.98
N LYS A 276 18.13 -12.24 7.10
CA LYS A 276 18.84 -11.14 7.79
C LYS A 276 19.76 -11.64 8.90
N LEU A 277 19.72 -12.92 9.23
CA LEU A 277 20.55 -13.48 10.28
C LEU A 277 21.99 -13.64 9.80
N VAL A 278 22.92 -13.00 10.51
CA VAL A 278 24.35 -13.22 10.36
C VAL A 278 24.83 -13.97 11.60
N VAL A 279 25.30 -15.21 11.42
CA VAL A 279 25.85 -16.02 12.51
C VAL A 279 27.36 -16.08 12.38
N VAL A 280 28.06 -15.60 13.39
CA VAL A 280 29.51 -15.79 13.53
C VAL A 280 29.73 -16.78 14.66
N GLY A 281 30.28 -17.95 14.34
CA GLY A 281 30.60 -19.01 15.32
C GLY A 281 29.45 -19.94 15.67
N GLU A 282 29.60 -20.65 16.80
CA GLU A 282 28.62 -21.62 17.30
C GLU A 282 27.50 -20.97 18.12
N LEU A 283 26.26 -21.35 17.80
CA LEU A 283 25.08 -20.73 18.37
C LEU A 283 24.12 -21.80 18.89
N GLY A 284 23.82 -21.75 20.19
CA GLY A 284 22.85 -22.66 20.79
C GLY A 284 21.44 -22.45 20.24
N ILE A 285 20.66 -23.53 20.12
CA ILE A 285 19.33 -23.53 19.47
C ILE A 285 18.36 -22.52 20.10
N LYS A 286 18.34 -22.40 21.43
CA LYS A 286 17.50 -21.40 22.11
C LYS A 286 17.95 -19.96 21.78
N LYS A 287 19.26 -19.70 21.73
CA LYS A 287 19.80 -18.38 21.37
C LYS A 287 19.46 -18.03 19.91
N LEU A 288 19.54 -19.00 19.00
CA LEU A 288 19.11 -18.85 17.61
C LEU A 288 17.63 -18.45 17.50
N TRP A 289 16.75 -19.12 18.26
CA TRP A 289 15.34 -18.74 18.30
C TRP A 289 15.14 -17.31 18.80
N HIS A 290 15.78 -16.91 19.90
CA HIS A 290 15.69 -15.55 20.42
C HIS A 290 16.14 -14.52 19.37
N LEU A 291 17.31 -14.71 18.76
CA LEU A 291 17.84 -13.80 17.74
C LEU A 291 16.88 -13.64 16.56
N LEU A 292 16.40 -14.74 15.98
CA LEU A 292 15.45 -14.66 14.86
C LEU A 292 14.12 -14.01 15.27
N SER A 293 13.63 -14.29 16.47
CA SER A 293 12.41 -13.69 17.00
C SER A 293 12.58 -12.19 17.24
N ASP A 294 13.76 -11.75 17.67
CA ASP A 294 14.09 -10.34 17.89
C ASP A 294 14.26 -9.58 16.57
N ILE A 295 14.96 -10.15 15.57
CA ILE A 295 14.98 -9.62 14.20
C ILE A 295 13.56 -9.45 13.66
N SER A 296 12.68 -10.44 13.89
CA SER A 296 11.28 -10.36 13.48
C SER A 296 10.53 -9.22 14.19
N LYS A 297 10.77 -9.01 15.50
CA LYS A 297 10.19 -7.88 16.24
C LYS A 297 10.67 -6.53 15.71
N GLU A 298 11.94 -6.42 15.35
CA GLU A 298 12.51 -5.18 14.80
C GLU A 298 11.90 -4.86 13.42
N LEU A 299 11.80 -5.85 12.54
CA LEU A 299 11.30 -5.65 11.18
C LEU A 299 9.77 -5.49 11.11
N PHE A 300 9.02 -6.22 11.94
CA PHE A 300 7.57 -6.37 11.80
C PHE A 300 6.77 -6.01 13.06
N GLY A 301 7.45 -5.66 14.15
CA GLY A 301 6.82 -5.29 15.42
C GLY A 301 6.27 -6.47 16.20
N VAL A 302 6.55 -7.70 15.77
CA VAL A 302 6.08 -8.95 16.38
C VAL A 302 7.09 -10.07 16.16
N GLY A 303 7.30 -10.91 17.18
CA GLY A 303 8.15 -12.10 17.09
C GLY A 303 7.35 -13.37 16.79
N PHE A 304 7.93 -14.54 17.00
CA PHE A 304 7.23 -15.81 16.89
C PHE A 304 7.59 -16.76 18.04
N GLY A 305 6.66 -17.66 18.34
CA GLY A 305 6.76 -18.56 19.48
C GLY A 305 7.71 -19.75 19.25
N TRP A 306 8.18 -20.33 20.34
CA TRP A 306 9.05 -21.51 20.34
C TRP A 306 8.45 -22.71 19.59
N LYS A 307 7.13 -22.92 19.68
CA LYS A 307 6.45 -24.02 18.97
C LYS A 307 6.58 -23.91 17.44
N LEU A 308 6.46 -22.70 16.88
CA LEU A 308 6.64 -22.46 15.44
C LEU A 308 8.10 -22.74 15.05
N PHE A 309 9.05 -22.23 15.83
CA PHE A 309 10.47 -22.48 15.62
C PHE A 309 10.79 -23.98 15.61
N GLN A 310 10.27 -24.74 16.58
CA GLN A 310 10.47 -26.20 16.65
C GLN A 310 9.85 -26.92 15.46
N LYS A 311 8.64 -26.53 15.04
CA LYS A 311 7.95 -27.09 13.87
C LYS A 311 8.79 -26.96 12.59
N HIS A 312 9.52 -25.86 12.44
CA HIS A 312 10.33 -25.58 11.25
C HIS A 312 11.85 -25.74 11.49
N ARG A 313 12.24 -26.43 12.57
CA ARG A 313 13.64 -26.52 13.02
C ARG A 313 14.58 -27.09 11.96
N VAL A 314 14.17 -28.12 11.24
CA VAL A 314 15.00 -28.77 10.20
C VAL A 314 15.39 -27.75 9.12
N LEU A 315 14.38 -27.05 8.57
CA LEU A 315 14.57 -26.00 7.57
C LEU A 315 15.47 -24.86 8.07
N ILE A 316 15.25 -24.42 9.31
CA ILE A 316 16.06 -23.36 9.95
C ILE A 316 17.54 -23.79 10.01
N LEU A 317 17.81 -25.01 10.47
CA LEU A 317 19.18 -25.50 10.63
C LEU A 317 19.86 -25.74 9.29
N GLU A 318 19.13 -26.22 8.28
CA GLU A 318 19.64 -26.38 6.92
C GLU A 318 20.07 -25.04 6.30
N LYS A 319 19.24 -23.99 6.45
CA LYS A 319 19.55 -22.65 5.93
C LYS A 319 20.73 -22.01 6.68
N VAL A 320 20.79 -22.16 8.02
CA VAL A 320 21.93 -21.67 8.82
C VAL A 320 23.22 -22.44 8.51
N GLY A 321 23.14 -23.76 8.29
CA GLY A 321 24.27 -24.60 7.91
C GLY A 321 24.80 -24.26 6.51
N SER A 322 23.92 -24.00 5.55
CA SER A 322 24.28 -23.60 4.19
C SER A 322 24.96 -22.23 4.16
N SER A 323 24.49 -21.26 4.96
CA SER A 323 25.12 -19.94 5.08
C SER A 323 26.54 -19.98 5.67
N ARG A 324 26.90 -21.03 6.44
CA ARG A 324 28.29 -21.24 6.88
C ARG A 324 29.22 -21.65 5.74
N ASN A 325 28.71 -22.34 4.72
CA ASN A 325 29.51 -22.84 3.59
C ASN A 325 29.75 -21.78 2.51
N VAL A 326 28.92 -20.72 2.44
CA VAL A 326 29.07 -19.63 1.46
C VAL A 326 30.12 -18.59 1.89
N GLY A 327 30.58 -18.63 3.15
CA GLY A 327 31.64 -17.75 3.68
C GLY A 327 33.08 -18.22 3.43
N LEU A 328 33.29 -19.34 2.72
CA LEU A 328 34.61 -19.90 2.41
C LEU A 328 34.82 -19.96 0.89
N SER A 329 35.03 -18.80 0.28
CA SER A 329 35.56 -18.70 -1.08
C SER A 329 36.45 -17.47 -1.20
N ASN A 330 37.73 -17.67 -0.89
CA ASN A 330 38.94 -17.22 -1.59
C ASN A 330 40.10 -17.03 -0.61
N GLY A 331 41.20 -17.76 -0.85
CA GLY A 331 42.49 -17.45 -0.25
C GLY A 331 43.41 -18.65 0.00
N SER A 332 44.15 -19.03 -1.05
CA SER A 332 45.52 -19.56 -1.04
C SER A 332 45.89 -20.77 -0.15
N GLY A 333 46.15 -21.89 -0.83
CA GLY A 333 47.42 -22.63 -0.90
C GLY A 333 48.37 -22.79 0.31
N GLU A 334 49.06 -23.93 0.25
CA GLU A 334 50.14 -24.45 1.12
C GLU A 334 49.64 -25.14 2.41
N GLY A 335 49.98 -26.39 2.76
CA GLY A 335 50.81 -27.43 2.17
C GLY A 335 51.21 -28.43 3.28
N LYS A 336 51.14 -29.75 3.03
CA LYS A 336 51.85 -30.88 3.71
C LYS A 336 51.61 -31.05 5.24
N LYS A 337 51.23 -32.20 5.83
CA LYS A 337 51.75 -33.60 5.81
C LYS A 337 50.73 -34.46 6.60
N LEU A 338 50.24 -35.59 6.09
CA LEU A 338 50.63 -36.98 6.42
C LEU A 338 50.86 -37.28 7.92
N PHE A 339 49.99 -38.09 8.54
CA PHE A 339 50.26 -39.45 9.06
C PHE A 339 49.04 -40.02 9.85
N SER A 340 48.63 -41.24 9.50
CA SER A 340 47.91 -42.24 10.33
C SER A 340 48.96 -43.31 10.78
N PRO A 341 48.70 -44.34 11.63
CA PRO A 341 47.41 -45.00 11.93
C PRO A 341 47.19 -45.59 13.36
N GLU A 342 45.95 -46.09 13.56
CA GLU A 342 45.43 -47.23 14.36
C GLU A 342 46.08 -47.72 15.68
N VAL A 343 45.21 -48.05 16.66
CA VAL A 343 45.14 -49.38 17.35
C VAL A 343 43.67 -49.70 17.74
N VAL A 344 43.34 -50.99 17.76
CA VAL A 344 42.03 -51.66 17.73
C VAL A 344 41.74 -52.48 19.02
N THR A 345 40.50 -52.34 19.57
CA THR A 345 39.64 -53.30 20.36
C THR A 345 40.03 -53.87 21.75
N PRO A 346 39.11 -54.57 22.49
CA PRO A 346 37.63 -54.50 22.63
C PRO A 346 37.13 -54.55 24.11
N GLY A 347 35.82 -54.32 24.35
CA GLY A 347 35.16 -54.72 25.61
C GLY A 347 33.75 -54.14 25.83
N ILE A 348 32.74 -55.00 25.81
CA ILE A 348 31.35 -54.85 26.33
C ILE A 348 31.23 -55.94 27.43
N PRO A 349 30.51 -55.80 28.58
CA PRO A 349 29.15 -55.25 28.70
C PRO A 349 28.80 -54.38 29.95
N GLU A 350 27.64 -53.73 29.78
CA GLU A 350 26.57 -53.46 30.77
C GLU A 350 26.56 -52.26 31.75
N ALA A 351 25.40 -51.60 31.69
CA ALA A 351 24.56 -51.04 32.75
C ALA A 351 24.90 -49.69 33.45
N GLU A 352 24.03 -48.74 33.12
CA GLU A 352 23.36 -47.75 33.99
C GLU A 352 24.05 -46.46 34.49
N LYS A 353 23.29 -45.39 34.23
CA LYS A 353 23.08 -44.16 35.03
C LYS A 353 24.13 -43.04 34.99
N GLY A 354 23.65 -41.91 34.45
CA GLY A 354 23.92 -40.60 35.07
C GLY A 354 24.95 -39.71 34.40
N ALA A 355 24.79 -39.37 33.11
CA ALA A 355 25.66 -38.39 32.47
C ALA A 355 25.18 -36.94 32.72
N LYS A 356 25.72 -36.32 33.77
CA LYS A 356 25.86 -34.85 33.88
C LYS A 356 26.67 -34.37 32.67
N LYS A 357 26.09 -33.53 31.80
CA LYS A 357 26.87 -32.85 30.75
C LYS A 357 27.34 -31.49 31.26
N HIS A 358 28.66 -31.41 31.46
CA HIS A 358 29.45 -30.20 31.65
C HIS A 358 29.18 -29.18 30.54
N LEU A 359 28.96 -27.91 30.93
CA LEU A 359 29.16 -26.75 30.08
C LEU A 359 30.66 -26.45 30.00
N PRO A 360 31.19 -26.06 28.82
CA PRO A 360 32.24 -25.06 28.76
C PRO A 360 31.61 -23.68 28.59
N GLU A 361 31.96 -22.79 29.50
CA GLU A 361 31.89 -21.34 29.32
C GLU A 361 32.63 -20.92 28.04
N LEU A 362 32.25 -19.78 27.44
CA LEU A 362 33.11 -18.74 26.84
C LEU A 362 32.30 -17.78 25.93
N SER A 363 32.93 -16.66 25.58
CA SER A 363 32.41 -15.30 25.75
C SER A 363 31.93 -14.56 24.48
N THR A 364 31.09 -13.55 24.77
CA THR A 364 30.64 -12.31 24.09
C THR A 364 30.64 -12.15 22.57
N ALA A 365 29.47 -11.77 22.01
CA ALA A 365 29.30 -11.19 20.68
C ALA A 365 28.95 -9.69 20.79
N ARG A 366 29.52 -8.86 19.90
CA ARG A 366 29.17 -7.44 19.72
C ARG A 366 28.47 -7.23 18.37
N TRP A 367 27.46 -6.37 18.41
CA TRP A 367 26.81 -5.75 17.25
C TRP A 367 27.75 -4.79 16.53
N VAL A 368 27.66 -4.72 15.20
CA VAL A 368 28.27 -3.66 14.38
C VAL A 368 27.16 -2.91 13.66
N THR A 369 27.03 -1.62 13.93
CA THR A 369 26.18 -0.68 13.18
C THR A 369 26.81 -0.35 11.82
N PRO A 370 26.02 -0.01 10.78
CA PRO A 370 26.58 0.28 9.46
C PRO A 370 27.35 1.60 9.45
N ILE A 371 28.56 1.52 8.91
CA ILE A 371 29.48 2.63 8.63
C ILE A 371 28.86 3.56 7.57
N LYS A 372 28.95 4.88 7.81
CA LYS A 372 28.72 5.93 6.80
C LYS A 372 29.77 5.77 5.68
N ASN A 373 29.34 5.49 4.46
CA ASN A 373 30.21 5.63 3.29
C ASN A 373 30.31 7.10 2.90
N ALA A 374 31.47 7.70 3.21
CA ALA A 374 31.98 8.88 2.54
C ALA A 374 33.23 8.45 1.74
N GLY A 375 33.30 8.85 0.46
CA GLY A 375 34.56 8.85 -0.29
C GLY A 375 34.57 8.04 -1.59
N LEU A 376 33.86 8.50 -2.61
CA LEU A 376 34.34 8.41 -4.00
C LEU A 376 34.08 9.78 -4.66
N SER A 377 35.11 10.60 -4.70
CA SER A 377 35.31 11.77 -5.59
C SER A 377 36.49 11.37 -6.50
N ALA A 378 36.69 11.81 -7.74
CA ALA A 378 36.06 12.80 -8.59
C ALA A 378 36.47 12.50 -10.04
N SER A 379 35.71 12.99 -11.01
CA SER A 379 36.27 13.40 -12.31
C SER A 379 35.38 14.47 -12.93
N THR A 380 35.83 15.73 -12.81
CA THR A 380 35.31 16.93 -13.48
C THR A 380 35.70 16.91 -14.96
N PRO A 381 34.96 17.59 -15.86
CA PRO A 381 35.54 18.74 -16.55
C PRO A 381 34.49 19.87 -16.76
N PRO A 382 34.81 21.00 -17.44
CA PRO A 382 35.20 22.24 -16.79
C PRO A 382 34.11 23.33 -16.85
N PHE A 383 34.26 24.25 -15.90
CA PHE A 383 33.61 25.55 -15.80
C PHE A 383 33.83 26.37 -17.09
N ARG A 384 32.76 26.84 -17.74
CA ARG A 384 32.82 28.03 -18.62
C ARG A 384 32.32 29.23 -17.81
N GLN A 385 33.24 30.17 -17.60
CA GLN A 385 32.95 31.51 -17.10
C GLN A 385 32.01 32.23 -18.07
N ALA A 386 30.95 32.83 -17.53
CA ALA A 386 30.24 33.92 -18.17
C ALA A 386 30.70 35.21 -17.47
N GLU A 387 31.63 35.91 -18.11
CA GLU A 387 31.66 37.37 -18.06
C GLU A 387 31.21 37.85 -19.44
N PHE A 388 30.18 38.69 -19.49
CA PHE A 388 30.28 39.99 -20.14
C PHE A 388 29.12 40.88 -19.69
N ARG A 389 29.52 42.08 -19.26
CA ARG A 389 28.69 43.27 -19.07
C ARG A 389 27.94 43.64 -20.36
N GLY A 390 26.80 44.28 -20.19
CA GLY A 390 26.02 44.96 -21.23
C GLY A 390 24.63 45.25 -20.74
#